data_AF-A0A511JAK2-F1
#
_entry.id   AF-A0A511JAK2-F1
#
_cell.length_a   1.000
_cell.length_b   1.000
_cell.length_c   1.000
_cell.angle_alpha   90.00
_cell.angle_beta   90.00
_cell.angle_gamma   90.00
#
_symmetry.space_group_name_H-M   'P 1'
#
loop_
_entity.id
_entity.type
_entity.pdbx_description
1 polymer ?
#
loop_
_entity_poly.entity_id
_entity_poly.type
_entity_poly.pdbx_seq_one_letter_code
_entity_poly.pdbx_strand_id
1 'polypeptide(L)'
;MTVTLLGPAEIRELAAAAGIRPTKTLGQNFVLDGGTVRKIVRQADVVAGERVVEVGPGLGSLTLGLLEAGADVVAVEIDPVLAALLPSTVARHVPGLRRVGPDELEPDEHASDERAPVVLRDEAGRDRLTVVTNDALQVHALPGPPPTALVANLPYNVSVPVLLTFLERFDSLERGLVMVQAEVADRLVAPPGSRTYGVPSAKVAWFAAARRTATVGRSVFWPAPNVDSALVRLDRREPPTTSATREQVFAVVDAAFAQRRKMLRSALAPWAGSTEAALAALTAAGVDPQSRGEQVDVVAFARVAAALAEASVDGAHGGPAREPTTPQPTTPQPTTLAPGAPRPGTVGP
;
A
#
# COMPACT_ATOMS: atom_id res chain seq x y z
N MET A 1 -31.82 -3.72 2.83
CA MET A 1 -31.52 -2.63 3.78
C MET A 1 -31.38 -1.34 2.99
N THR A 2 -32.07 -0.28 3.38
CA THR A 2 -31.93 1.03 2.70
C THR A 2 -30.71 1.73 3.30
N VAL A 3 -29.65 1.89 2.51
CA VAL A 3 -28.43 2.61 2.93
C VAL A 3 -28.51 4.06 2.46
N THR A 4 -28.21 5.01 3.35
CA THR A 4 -28.12 6.43 3.01
C THR A 4 -26.65 6.84 2.96
N LEU A 5 -26.17 7.32 1.82
CA LEU A 5 -24.78 7.77 1.66
C LEU A 5 -24.57 9.15 2.28
N LEU A 6 -23.32 9.43 2.69
CA LEU A 6 -22.95 10.72 3.27
C LEU A 6 -23.05 11.87 2.25
N GLY A 7 -23.58 13.00 2.71
CA GLY A 7 -23.57 14.26 1.98
C GLY A 7 -22.43 15.19 2.39
N PRO A 8 -22.18 16.29 1.63
CA PRO A 8 -21.13 17.26 1.96
C PRO A 8 -21.25 17.93 3.32
N ALA A 9 -22.48 18.17 3.81
CA ALA A 9 -22.72 18.78 5.11
C ALA A 9 -22.35 17.84 6.25
N GLU A 10 -22.82 16.59 6.19
CA GLU A 10 -22.52 15.55 7.18
C GLU A 10 -21.02 15.23 7.24
N ILE A 11 -20.32 15.20 6.11
CA ILE A 11 -18.86 15.00 6.08
C ILE A 11 -18.14 16.10 6.87
N ARG A 12 -18.56 17.36 6.71
CA ARG A 12 -17.95 18.48 7.46
C ARG A 12 -18.27 18.38 8.95
N GLU A 13 -19.48 17.98 9.30
CA GLU A 13 -19.89 17.76 10.68
C GLU A 13 -19.10 16.64 11.35
N LEU A 14 -19.03 15.47 10.70
CA LEU A 14 -18.27 14.32 11.18
C LEU A 14 -16.78 14.63 11.29
N ALA A 15 -16.21 15.32 10.30
CA ALA A 15 -14.82 15.77 10.36
C ALA A 15 -14.58 16.74 11.52
N ALA A 16 -15.48 17.69 11.76
CA ALA A 16 -15.38 18.62 12.88
C ALA A 16 -15.48 17.88 14.24
N ALA A 17 -16.42 16.92 14.35
CA ALA A 17 -16.58 16.09 15.54
C ALA A 17 -15.35 15.21 15.81
N ALA A 18 -14.68 14.73 14.77
CA ALA A 18 -13.41 13.99 14.85
C ALA A 18 -12.18 14.91 15.09
N GLY A 19 -12.37 16.23 15.18
CA GLY A 19 -11.27 17.18 15.33
C GLY A 19 -10.36 17.29 14.09
N ILE A 20 -10.81 16.78 12.94
CA ILE A 20 -10.03 16.80 11.71
C ILE A 20 -9.95 18.23 11.19
N ARG A 21 -8.74 18.76 11.20
CA ARG A 21 -8.42 20.03 10.57
C ARG A 21 -7.96 19.78 9.13
N PRO A 22 -8.38 20.60 8.15
CA PRO A 22 -7.84 20.58 6.79
C PRO A 22 -6.33 20.88 6.81
N THR A 23 -5.50 19.87 7.04
CA THR A 23 -4.05 19.97 7.12
C THR A 23 -3.42 19.02 6.13
N LYS A 24 -2.29 19.44 5.56
CA LYS A 24 -1.62 18.69 4.48
C LYS A 24 -0.90 17.42 4.96
N THR A 25 -0.84 17.20 6.27
CA THR A 25 0.08 16.24 6.90
C THR A 25 -0.38 14.78 6.83
N LEU A 26 -1.70 14.52 6.86
CA LEU A 26 -2.24 13.15 6.89
C LEU A 26 -2.78 12.64 5.55
N GLY A 27 -2.77 13.49 4.50
CA GLY A 27 -3.24 13.09 3.17
C GLY A 27 -4.74 12.71 3.10
N GLN A 28 -5.52 13.02 4.14
CA GLN A 28 -6.94 12.70 4.25
C GLN A 28 -7.76 13.56 3.25
N ASN A 29 -8.43 12.89 2.31
CA ASN A 29 -9.36 13.51 1.36
C ASN A 29 -10.63 12.63 1.32
N PHE A 30 -11.72 13.11 1.89
CA PHE A 30 -12.97 12.36 2.01
C PHE A 30 -13.86 12.58 0.79
N VAL A 31 -14.39 11.50 0.21
CA VAL A 31 -15.31 11.56 -0.93
C VAL A 31 -16.66 12.10 -0.46
N LEU A 32 -17.13 13.19 -1.06
CA LEU A 32 -18.38 13.89 -0.65
C LEU A 32 -19.57 13.70 -1.58
N ASP A 33 -19.41 12.92 -2.64
CA ASP A 33 -20.43 12.69 -3.65
C ASP A 33 -20.84 11.21 -3.70
N GLY A 34 -22.09 10.92 -3.34
CA GLY A 34 -22.65 9.57 -3.38
C GLY A 34 -22.70 8.97 -4.79
N GLY A 35 -22.82 9.80 -5.83
CA GLY A 35 -22.75 9.34 -7.22
C GLY A 35 -21.37 8.75 -7.56
N THR A 36 -20.30 9.42 -7.13
CA THR A 36 -18.92 8.97 -7.24
C THR A 36 -18.69 7.70 -6.44
N VAL A 37 -19.18 7.62 -5.20
CA VAL A 37 -19.10 6.40 -4.38
C VAL A 37 -19.72 5.20 -5.11
N ARG A 38 -20.96 5.33 -5.59
CA ARG A 38 -21.63 4.24 -6.34
C ARG A 38 -20.89 3.87 -7.62
N LYS A 39 -20.30 4.87 -8.31
CA LYS A 39 -19.48 4.62 -9.49
C LYS A 39 -18.23 3.80 -9.15
N ILE A 40 -17.55 4.10 -8.04
CA ILE A 40 -16.37 3.35 -7.55
C ILE A 40 -16.78 1.90 -7.26
N VAL A 41 -17.82 1.71 -6.43
CA VAL A 41 -18.28 0.36 -6.04
C VAL A 41 -18.70 -0.47 -7.26
N ARG A 42 -19.41 0.14 -8.22
CA ARG A 42 -19.76 -0.54 -9.48
C ARG A 42 -18.53 -0.91 -10.30
N GLN A 43 -17.50 -0.05 -10.38
CA GLN A 43 -16.25 -0.37 -11.10
C GLN A 43 -15.38 -1.40 -10.38
N ALA A 44 -15.61 -1.61 -9.07
CA ALA A 44 -14.94 -2.65 -8.31
C ALA A 44 -15.57 -4.03 -8.56
N ASP A 45 -16.70 -4.09 -9.28
CA ASP A 45 -17.48 -5.30 -9.51
C ASP A 45 -17.76 -6.04 -8.20
N VAL A 46 -18.14 -5.28 -7.16
CA VAL A 46 -18.52 -5.83 -5.87
C VAL A 46 -19.89 -6.49 -5.99
N VAL A 47 -20.01 -7.70 -5.45
CA VAL A 47 -21.26 -8.46 -5.44
C VAL A 47 -21.82 -8.60 -4.03
N ALA A 48 -23.13 -8.77 -3.90
CA ALA A 48 -23.76 -8.96 -2.61
C ALA A 48 -23.26 -10.24 -1.92
N GLY A 49 -22.95 -10.16 -0.63
CA GLY A 49 -22.37 -11.24 0.17
C GLY A 49 -20.86 -11.41 0.00
N GLU A 50 -20.22 -10.59 -0.84
CA GLU A 50 -18.77 -10.59 -0.95
C GLU A 50 -18.11 -9.95 0.27
N ARG A 51 -16.98 -10.52 0.71
CA ARG A 51 -16.14 -9.92 1.73
C ARG A 51 -15.05 -9.04 1.11
N VAL A 52 -15.12 -7.75 1.40
CA VAL A 52 -14.22 -6.72 0.86
C VAL A 52 -13.38 -6.13 1.97
N VAL A 53 -12.08 -5.96 1.72
CA VAL A 53 -11.23 -5.14 2.59
C VAL A 53 -11.14 -3.71 2.05
N GLU A 54 -11.37 -2.74 2.93
CA GLU A 54 -11.21 -1.31 2.68
C GLU A 54 -10.08 -0.78 3.55
N VAL A 55 -9.11 -0.10 2.94
CA VAL A 55 -8.01 0.55 3.67
C VAL A 55 -8.21 2.06 3.65
N GLY A 56 -8.20 2.67 4.83
CA GLY A 56 -8.47 4.09 5.01
C GLY A 56 -9.93 4.46 4.75
N PRO A 57 -10.90 3.86 5.48
CA PRO A 57 -12.32 4.16 5.33
C PRO A 57 -12.66 5.62 5.66
N GLY A 58 -11.85 6.27 6.50
CA GLY A 58 -12.05 7.64 6.92
C GLY A 58 -13.40 7.82 7.62
N LEU A 59 -14.23 8.73 7.11
CA LEU A 59 -15.56 8.99 7.63
C LEU A 59 -16.61 7.94 7.19
N GLY A 60 -16.26 7.03 6.29
CA GLY A 60 -17.11 5.92 5.87
C GLY A 60 -17.89 6.12 4.56
N SER A 61 -17.58 7.14 3.74
CA SER A 61 -18.30 7.37 2.47
C SER A 61 -18.26 6.14 1.55
N LEU A 62 -17.08 5.54 1.37
CA LEU A 62 -16.91 4.35 0.53
C LEU A 62 -17.41 3.09 1.24
N THR A 63 -17.15 2.96 2.55
CA THR A 63 -17.73 1.90 3.41
C THR A 63 -19.23 1.78 3.25
N LEU A 64 -19.97 2.88 3.29
CA LEU A 64 -21.43 2.89 3.10
C LEU A 64 -21.82 2.45 1.69
N GLY A 65 -21.07 2.85 0.66
CA GLY A 65 -21.30 2.38 -0.71
C GLY A 65 -21.09 0.87 -0.87
N LEU A 66 -20.06 0.32 -0.22
CA LEU A 66 -19.80 -1.13 -0.22
C LEU A 66 -20.93 -1.90 0.50
N LEU A 67 -21.37 -1.39 1.66
CA LEU A 67 -22.51 -1.95 2.40
C LEU A 67 -23.83 -1.82 1.61
N GLU A 68 -24.04 -0.73 0.88
CA GLU A 68 -25.18 -0.51 -0.03
C GLU A 68 -25.21 -1.57 -1.14
N ALA A 69 -24.05 -1.94 -1.68
CA ALA A 69 -23.93 -3.04 -2.65
C ALA A 69 -24.10 -4.44 -2.04
N GLY A 70 -24.24 -4.54 -0.72
CA GLY A 70 -24.46 -5.79 -0.01
C GLY A 70 -23.18 -6.53 0.37
N ALA A 71 -22.01 -5.89 0.31
CA ALA A 71 -20.76 -6.48 0.79
C ALA A 71 -20.74 -6.59 2.33
N ASP A 72 -19.83 -7.45 2.80
CA ASP A 72 -19.35 -7.49 4.17
C ASP A 72 -17.95 -6.85 4.19
N VAL A 73 -17.75 -5.82 5.00
CA VAL A 73 -16.58 -4.95 4.90
C VAL A 73 -15.64 -5.16 6.08
N VAL A 74 -14.36 -5.42 5.81
CA VAL A 74 -13.29 -5.29 6.80
C VAL A 74 -12.57 -3.98 6.54
N ALA A 75 -12.73 -3.01 7.44
CA ALA A 75 -12.17 -1.68 7.32
C ALA A 75 -10.91 -1.53 8.18
N VAL A 76 -9.77 -1.22 7.55
CA VAL A 76 -8.49 -0.98 8.25
C VAL A 76 -8.25 0.52 8.33
N GLU A 77 -8.23 1.06 9.54
CA GLU A 77 -8.04 2.49 9.80
C GLU A 77 -6.90 2.72 10.80
N ILE A 78 -5.99 3.63 10.45
CA ILE A 78 -4.81 3.95 11.26
C ILE A 78 -5.13 5.00 12.32
N ASP A 79 -6.06 5.91 12.04
CA ASP A 79 -6.47 6.96 12.96
C ASP A 79 -7.50 6.40 13.98
N PRO A 80 -7.14 6.25 15.27
CA PRO A 80 -8.03 5.66 16.26
C PRO A 80 -9.31 6.48 16.47
N VAL A 81 -9.29 7.80 16.22
CA VAL A 81 -10.50 8.64 16.33
C VAL A 81 -11.48 8.29 15.21
N LEU A 82 -10.98 8.14 13.98
CA LEU A 82 -11.81 7.74 12.83
C LEU A 82 -12.29 6.30 12.96
N ALA A 83 -11.42 5.39 13.40
CA ALA A 83 -11.78 3.99 13.64
C ALA A 83 -12.89 3.86 14.69
N ALA A 84 -12.85 4.65 15.76
CA ALA A 84 -13.90 4.68 16.78
C ALA A 84 -15.21 5.35 16.29
N LEU A 85 -15.11 6.36 15.41
CA LEU A 85 -16.26 7.08 14.86
C LEU A 85 -17.03 6.23 13.82
N LEU A 86 -16.32 5.50 12.97
CA LEU A 86 -16.87 4.80 11.80
C LEU A 86 -18.07 3.87 12.14
N PRO A 87 -18.04 3.02 13.18
CA PRO A 87 -19.19 2.18 13.54
C PRO A 87 -20.45 2.99 13.85
N SER A 88 -20.31 4.14 14.51
CA SER A 88 -21.45 5.01 14.84
C SER A 88 -22.02 5.69 13.59
N THR A 89 -21.14 6.11 12.68
CA THR A 89 -21.56 6.61 11.36
C THR A 89 -22.31 5.52 10.61
N VAL A 90 -21.77 4.30 10.51
CA VAL A 90 -22.41 3.22 9.76
C VAL A 90 -23.75 2.81 10.36
N ALA A 91 -23.85 2.67 11.68
CA ALA A 91 -25.11 2.30 12.33
C ALA A 91 -26.25 3.32 12.11
N ARG A 92 -25.92 4.62 11.98
CA ARG A 92 -26.91 5.66 11.66
C ARG A 92 -27.40 5.58 10.21
N HIS A 93 -26.55 5.14 9.29
CA HIS A 93 -26.79 5.16 7.85
C HIS A 93 -27.23 3.81 7.28
N VAL A 94 -27.09 2.72 8.05
CA VAL A 94 -27.50 1.36 7.69
C VAL A 94 -28.39 0.80 8.82
N PRO A 95 -29.72 1.00 8.73
CA PRO A 95 -30.65 0.50 9.74
C PRO A 95 -30.57 -1.02 9.89
N GLY A 96 -30.71 -1.52 11.12
CA GLY A 96 -30.68 -2.95 11.44
C GLY A 96 -29.27 -3.50 11.73
N LEU A 97 -28.24 -2.66 11.73
CA LEU A 97 -26.91 -3.03 12.24
C LEU A 97 -26.79 -2.69 13.72
N ARG A 98 -26.33 -3.64 14.52
CA ARG A 98 -25.98 -3.44 15.92
C ARG A 98 -24.50 -3.67 16.15
N ARG A 99 -23.91 -2.96 17.12
CA ARG A 99 -22.57 -3.28 17.59
C ARG A 99 -22.60 -4.60 18.36
N VAL A 100 -21.63 -5.46 18.09
CA VAL A 100 -21.42 -6.72 18.80
C VAL A 100 -20.69 -6.46 20.12
N GLY A 101 -21.17 -7.08 21.21
CA GLY A 101 -20.52 -6.98 22.53
C GLY A 101 -19.18 -7.71 22.57
N PRO A 102 -18.23 -7.34 23.46
CA PRO A 102 -16.94 -8.03 23.58
C PRO A 102 -17.08 -9.53 23.89
N ASP A 103 -18.15 -9.92 24.58
CA ASP A 103 -18.51 -11.28 24.97
C ASP A 103 -19.04 -12.15 23.81
N GLU A 104 -19.46 -11.52 22.71
CA GLU A 104 -19.94 -12.19 21.50
C GLU A 104 -18.87 -12.34 20.41
N LEU A 105 -17.67 -11.79 20.64
CA LEU A 105 -16.53 -11.89 19.72
C LEU A 105 -15.71 -13.13 20.03
N GLU A 106 -15.20 -13.79 18.99
CA GLU A 106 -14.19 -14.81 19.20
C GLU A 106 -12.92 -14.18 19.78
N PRO A 107 -12.25 -14.83 20.74
CA PRO A 107 -11.02 -14.31 21.31
C PRO A 107 -9.96 -14.15 20.20
N ASP A 108 -9.47 -12.93 20.03
CA ASP A 108 -8.31 -12.67 19.18
C ASP A 108 -7.04 -12.78 20.04
N GLU A 109 -6.33 -13.90 19.93
CA GLU A 109 -5.10 -14.18 20.68
C GLU A 109 -3.99 -13.13 20.42
N HIS A 110 -4.13 -12.31 19.38
CA HIS A 110 -3.11 -11.36 18.94
C HIS A 110 -3.52 -9.90 19.19
N ALA A 111 -4.75 -9.63 19.68
CA ALA A 111 -5.22 -8.28 19.95
C ALA A 111 -4.93 -7.87 21.41
N SER A 112 -4.29 -6.71 21.58
CA SER A 112 -4.37 -5.97 22.86
C SER A 112 -5.80 -5.42 23.04
N ASP A 113 -6.33 -5.37 24.26
CA ASP A 113 -7.70 -4.89 24.57
C ASP A 113 -8.07 -3.55 23.87
N GLU A 114 -7.12 -2.61 23.76
CA GLU A 114 -7.35 -1.30 23.14
C GLU A 114 -7.44 -1.32 21.60
N ARG A 115 -7.09 -2.43 20.95
CA ARG A 115 -7.11 -2.62 19.48
C ARG A 115 -8.05 -3.74 19.04
N ALA A 116 -8.89 -4.24 19.94
CA ALA A 116 -9.89 -5.24 19.60
C ALA A 116 -10.79 -4.72 18.46
N PRO A 117 -11.07 -5.54 17.44
CA PRO A 117 -11.88 -5.11 16.31
C PRO A 117 -13.30 -4.75 16.75
N VAL A 118 -13.87 -3.72 16.13
CA VAL A 118 -15.27 -3.35 16.36
C VAL A 118 -16.14 -3.93 15.26
N VAL A 119 -17.12 -4.76 15.63
CA VAL A 119 -18.00 -5.44 14.67
C VAL A 119 -19.42 -4.87 14.72
N LEU A 120 -19.99 -4.62 13.53
CA LEU A 120 -21.42 -4.40 13.35
C LEU A 120 -22.06 -5.60 12.64
N ARG A 121 -23.13 -6.12 13.24
CA ARG A 121 -23.82 -7.33 12.82
C ARG A 121 -25.28 -7.02 12.45
N ASP A 122 -25.79 -7.67 11.41
CA ASP A 122 -27.20 -7.57 11.04
C ASP A 122 -28.10 -8.51 11.85
N GLU A 123 -29.42 -8.38 11.69
CA GLU A 123 -30.43 -9.22 12.36
C GLU A 123 -30.32 -10.71 11.99
N ALA A 124 -29.71 -11.03 10.84
CA ALA A 124 -29.46 -12.41 10.40
C ALA A 124 -28.16 -12.99 10.99
N GLY A 125 -27.45 -12.23 11.83
CA GLY A 125 -26.22 -12.66 12.48
C GLY A 125 -24.96 -12.50 11.63
N ARG A 126 -25.03 -11.82 10.49
CA ARG A 126 -23.87 -11.61 9.60
C ARG A 126 -23.06 -10.38 10.02
N ASP A 127 -21.75 -10.54 10.08
CA ASP A 127 -20.81 -9.45 10.34
C ASP A 127 -20.68 -8.58 9.09
N ARG A 128 -21.39 -7.45 9.09
CA ARG A 128 -21.48 -6.55 7.94
C ARG A 128 -20.31 -5.57 7.89
N LEU A 129 -19.82 -5.16 9.05
CA LEU A 129 -18.63 -4.31 9.18
C LEU A 129 -17.74 -4.83 10.30
N THR A 130 -16.46 -4.99 10.03
CA THR A 130 -15.41 -5.19 11.03
C THR A 130 -14.39 -4.07 10.90
N VAL A 131 -14.19 -3.27 11.95
CA VAL A 131 -13.21 -2.19 11.97
C VAL A 131 -11.97 -2.64 12.72
N VAL A 132 -10.82 -2.58 12.05
CA VAL A 132 -9.50 -2.89 12.59
C VAL A 132 -8.71 -1.59 12.73
N THR A 133 -8.45 -1.19 13.97
CA THR A 133 -7.65 0.01 14.28
C THR A 133 -6.16 -0.34 14.23
N ASN A 134 -5.53 -0.20 13.07
CA ASN A 134 -4.12 -0.52 12.89
C ASN A 134 -3.51 0.19 11.67
N ASP A 135 -2.19 0.34 11.66
CA ASP A 135 -1.46 0.73 10.45
C ASP A 135 -1.57 -0.42 9.44
N ALA A 136 -2.09 -0.13 8.25
CA ALA A 136 -2.19 -1.06 7.13
C ALA A 136 -0.86 -1.77 6.82
N LEU A 137 0.29 -1.09 6.99
CA LEU A 137 1.61 -1.69 6.81
C LEU A 137 2.00 -2.69 7.90
N GLN A 138 1.28 -2.73 9.02
CA GLN A 138 1.48 -3.63 10.16
C GLN A 138 0.37 -4.67 10.32
N VAL A 139 -0.62 -4.71 9.41
CA VAL A 139 -1.68 -5.74 9.42
C VAL A 139 -1.15 -7.03 8.79
N HIS A 140 -1.09 -8.10 9.58
CA HIS A 140 -0.63 -9.42 9.13
C HIS A 140 -1.76 -10.45 8.98
N ALA A 141 -2.91 -10.19 9.60
CA ALA A 141 -4.11 -11.00 9.49
C ALA A 141 -5.34 -10.07 9.51
N LEU A 142 -6.43 -10.51 8.89
CA LEU A 142 -7.72 -9.81 8.92
C LEU A 142 -8.72 -10.73 9.65
N PRO A 143 -9.57 -10.20 10.55
CA PRO A 143 -10.53 -11.04 11.26
C PRO A 143 -11.53 -11.71 10.32
N GLY A 144 -12.00 -12.91 10.71
CA GLY A 144 -12.99 -13.70 9.97
C GLY A 144 -12.44 -14.33 8.68
N PRO A 145 -13.33 -14.79 7.79
CA PRO A 145 -12.91 -15.36 6.50
C PRO A 145 -12.04 -14.40 5.68
N PRO A 146 -11.10 -14.88 4.86
CA PRO A 146 -10.28 -14.01 4.02
C PRO A 146 -11.13 -13.21 3.01
N PRO A 147 -10.89 -11.90 2.83
CA PRO A 147 -11.56 -11.11 1.81
C PRO A 147 -11.07 -11.45 0.40
N THR A 148 -11.94 -11.31 -0.59
CA THR A 148 -11.62 -11.59 -2.01
C THR A 148 -11.31 -10.34 -2.82
N ALA A 149 -11.64 -9.16 -2.30
CA ALA A 149 -11.44 -7.89 -2.99
C ALA A 149 -10.89 -6.79 -2.07
N LEU A 150 -9.98 -5.97 -2.61
CA LEU A 150 -9.50 -4.72 -1.99
C LEU A 150 -10.16 -3.52 -2.67
N VAL A 151 -10.96 -2.74 -1.96
CA VAL A 151 -11.56 -1.50 -2.50
C VAL A 151 -11.25 -0.34 -1.58
N ALA A 152 -10.46 0.62 -2.05
CA ALA A 152 -9.92 1.66 -1.16
C ALA A 152 -9.73 3.01 -1.83
N ASN A 153 -9.93 4.08 -1.07
CA ASN A 153 -9.40 5.41 -1.39
C ASN A 153 -8.09 5.61 -0.63
N LEU A 154 -6.98 5.23 -1.25
CA LEU A 154 -5.71 5.11 -0.53
C LEU A 154 -5.11 6.48 -0.18
N PRO A 155 -4.53 6.64 1.04
CA PRO A 155 -3.80 7.84 1.40
C PRO A 155 -2.62 8.08 0.46
N TYR A 156 -2.45 9.32 -0.01
CA TYR A 156 -1.54 9.60 -1.13
C TYR A 156 -0.07 9.34 -0.81
N ASN A 157 0.36 9.61 0.42
CA ASN A 157 1.73 9.45 0.89
C ASN A 157 2.17 7.98 1.05
N VAL A 158 1.23 7.05 1.23
CA VAL A 158 1.53 5.63 1.51
C VAL A 158 0.80 4.66 0.58
N SER A 159 0.11 5.16 -0.45
CA SER A 159 -0.71 4.34 -1.36
C SER A 159 0.04 3.16 -1.99
N VAL A 160 1.25 3.38 -2.54
CA VAL A 160 2.03 2.32 -3.17
C VAL A 160 2.52 1.27 -2.17
N PRO A 161 3.17 1.63 -1.03
CA PRO A 161 3.49 0.67 0.02
C PRO A 161 2.30 -0.16 0.48
N VAL A 162 1.18 0.49 0.81
CA VAL A 162 -0.04 -0.21 1.28
C VAL A 162 -0.54 -1.21 0.25
N LEU A 163 -0.65 -0.78 -1.02
CA LEU A 163 -1.09 -1.66 -2.11
C LEU A 163 -0.20 -2.89 -2.25
N LEU A 164 1.13 -2.71 -2.31
CA LEU A 164 2.06 -3.81 -2.47
C LEU A 164 2.06 -4.74 -1.26
N THR A 165 1.97 -4.20 -0.04
CA THR A 165 1.88 -4.98 1.19
C THR A 165 0.62 -5.83 1.23
N PHE A 166 -0.54 -5.30 0.82
CA PHE A 166 -1.79 -6.06 0.82
C PHE A 166 -1.77 -7.17 -0.24
N LEU A 167 -1.29 -6.88 -1.45
CA LEU A 167 -1.12 -7.90 -2.48
C LEU A 167 -0.12 -8.99 -2.06
N GLU A 168 0.92 -8.63 -1.32
CA GLU A 168 1.89 -9.59 -0.78
C GLU A 168 1.29 -10.48 0.31
N ARG A 169 0.59 -9.89 1.29
CA ARG A 169 0.17 -10.60 2.50
C ARG A 169 -1.12 -11.38 2.35
N PHE A 170 -2.03 -10.93 1.48
CA PHE A 170 -3.34 -11.53 1.32
C PHE A 170 -3.47 -12.11 -0.08
N ASP A 171 -3.15 -13.40 -0.20
CA ASP A 171 -3.24 -14.17 -1.44
C ASP A 171 -4.67 -14.42 -1.90
N SER A 172 -5.61 -14.46 -0.96
CA SER A 172 -7.07 -14.47 -1.18
C SER A 172 -7.61 -13.27 -1.97
N LEU A 173 -6.86 -12.16 -2.08
CA LEU A 173 -7.27 -11.02 -2.89
C LEU A 173 -7.16 -11.35 -4.38
N GLU A 174 -8.31 -11.65 -4.99
CA GLU A 174 -8.44 -11.94 -6.42
C GLU A 174 -8.49 -10.66 -7.27
N ARG A 175 -8.97 -9.56 -6.68
CA ARG A 175 -9.10 -8.27 -7.37
C ARG A 175 -8.95 -7.08 -6.44
N GLY A 176 -8.70 -5.91 -7.03
CA GLY A 176 -8.76 -4.67 -6.29
C GLY A 176 -9.11 -3.46 -7.14
N LEU A 177 -9.82 -2.50 -6.55
CA LEU A 177 -10.04 -1.18 -7.14
C LEU A 177 -9.56 -0.13 -6.14
N VAL A 178 -8.44 0.51 -6.45
CA VAL A 178 -7.88 1.56 -5.60
C VAL A 178 -7.97 2.92 -6.27
N MET A 179 -8.33 3.93 -5.49
CA MET A 179 -8.22 5.32 -5.88
C MET A 179 -6.91 5.88 -5.33
N VAL A 180 -6.13 6.50 -6.22
CA VAL A 180 -4.85 7.14 -5.91
C VAL A 180 -4.74 8.45 -6.69
N GLN A 181 -3.71 9.27 -6.43
CA GLN A 181 -3.43 10.44 -7.26
C GLN A 181 -3.21 10.04 -8.73
N ALA A 182 -3.61 10.88 -9.68
CA ALA A 182 -3.51 10.56 -11.10
C ALA A 182 -2.09 10.17 -11.55
N GLU A 183 -1.05 10.86 -11.07
CA GLU A 183 0.35 10.51 -11.40
C GLU A 183 0.75 9.13 -10.85
N VAL A 184 0.27 8.78 -9.65
CA VAL A 184 0.52 7.47 -9.04
C VAL A 184 -0.19 6.39 -9.86
N ALA A 185 -1.44 6.61 -10.28
CA ALA A 185 -2.15 5.69 -11.15
C ALA A 185 -1.39 5.46 -12.47
N ASP A 186 -0.94 6.54 -13.12
CA ASP A 186 -0.18 6.47 -14.37
C ASP A 186 1.14 5.69 -14.18
N ARG A 187 1.78 5.79 -13.01
CA ARG A 187 2.97 5.02 -12.66
C ARG A 187 2.65 3.55 -12.42
N LEU A 188 1.56 3.21 -11.73
CA LEU A 188 1.19 1.81 -11.43
C LEU A 188 0.87 1.01 -12.70
N VAL A 189 0.27 1.66 -13.70
CA VAL A 189 -0.17 1.01 -14.95
C VAL A 189 0.82 1.19 -16.11
N ALA A 190 1.93 1.89 -15.88
CA ALA A 190 2.91 2.18 -16.91
C ALA A 190 3.48 0.89 -17.51
N PRO A 191 3.55 0.74 -18.85
CA PRO A 191 4.22 -0.39 -19.47
C PRO A 191 5.74 -0.16 -19.54
N PRO A 192 6.55 -1.24 -19.61
CA PRO A 192 7.98 -1.15 -19.90
C PRO A 192 8.26 -0.31 -21.16
N GLY A 193 9.35 0.44 -21.14
CA GLY A 193 9.78 1.38 -22.18
C GLY A 193 9.15 2.77 -22.07
N SER A 194 8.12 2.96 -21.25
CA SER A 194 7.51 4.27 -21.04
C SER A 194 8.28 5.15 -20.06
N ARG A 195 8.15 6.48 -20.20
CA ARG A 195 8.81 7.44 -19.30
C ARG A 195 8.25 7.41 -17.87
N THR A 196 7.06 6.86 -17.65
CA THR A 196 6.43 6.73 -16.33
C THR A 196 6.73 5.39 -15.66
N TYR A 197 7.26 4.40 -16.38
CA TYR A 197 7.59 3.09 -15.84
C TYR A 197 8.69 3.17 -14.77
N GLY A 198 8.50 2.42 -13.69
CA GLY A 198 9.39 2.41 -12.55
C GLY A 198 9.16 1.24 -11.61
N VAL A 199 9.78 1.31 -10.43
CA VAL A 199 9.66 0.30 -9.36
C VAL A 199 8.20 -0.08 -9.05
N PRO A 200 7.25 0.86 -8.86
CA PRO A 200 5.87 0.50 -8.56
C PRO A 200 5.21 -0.30 -9.69
N SER A 201 5.50 0.04 -10.95
CA SER A 201 4.97 -0.64 -12.13
C SER A 201 5.42 -2.09 -12.17
N ALA A 202 6.73 -2.32 -12.01
CA ALA A 202 7.33 -3.66 -12.02
C ALA A 202 6.85 -4.51 -10.84
N LYS A 203 6.77 -3.93 -9.63
CA LYS A 203 6.33 -4.64 -8.42
C LYS A 203 4.84 -4.94 -8.42
N VAL A 204 3.97 -4.03 -8.91
CA VAL A 204 2.54 -4.36 -9.09
C VAL A 204 2.36 -5.45 -10.12
N ALA A 205 3.10 -5.39 -11.23
CA ALA A 205 3.07 -6.43 -12.24
C ALA A 205 3.47 -7.80 -11.64
N TRP A 206 4.29 -7.89 -10.60
CA TRP A 206 4.53 -9.20 -9.97
C TRP A 206 3.23 -9.87 -9.48
N PHE A 207 2.30 -9.10 -8.93
CA PHE A 207 1.09 -9.62 -8.29
C PHE A 207 -0.17 -9.57 -9.16
N ALA A 208 -0.29 -8.59 -10.05
CA ALA A 208 -1.55 -8.30 -10.73
C ALA A 208 -1.35 -7.67 -12.12
N ALA A 209 -2.35 -7.86 -12.99
CA ALA A 209 -2.56 -7.00 -14.14
C ALA A 209 -3.26 -5.71 -13.68
N ALA A 210 -2.64 -4.55 -13.95
CA ALA A 210 -3.16 -3.25 -13.54
C ALA A 210 -3.63 -2.43 -14.74
N ARG A 211 -4.81 -1.80 -14.63
CA ARG A 211 -5.33 -0.85 -15.63
C ARG A 211 -6.01 0.34 -14.98
N ARG A 212 -5.93 1.50 -15.63
CA ARG A 212 -6.65 2.70 -15.22
C ARG A 212 -8.09 2.62 -15.75
N THR A 213 -9.09 2.82 -14.89
CA THR A 213 -10.51 2.68 -15.27
C THR A 213 -11.25 4.01 -15.39
N ALA A 214 -10.92 4.99 -14.55
CA ALA A 214 -11.53 6.32 -14.62
C ALA A 214 -10.68 7.39 -13.91
N THR A 215 -10.94 8.64 -14.24
CA THR A 215 -10.48 9.82 -13.48
C THR A 215 -11.59 10.29 -12.55
N VAL A 216 -11.22 10.74 -11.36
CA VAL A 216 -12.10 11.31 -10.34
C VAL A 216 -11.62 12.72 -10.03
N GLY A 217 -12.45 13.72 -10.35
CA GLY A 217 -12.07 15.13 -10.23
C GLY A 217 -11.93 15.56 -8.77
N ARG A 218 -10.94 16.40 -8.46
CA ARG A 218 -10.69 16.89 -7.08
C ARG A 218 -11.86 17.58 -6.38
N SER A 219 -12.88 18.04 -7.11
CA SER A 219 -14.06 18.72 -6.56
C SER A 219 -14.99 17.81 -5.76
N VAL A 220 -14.87 16.48 -5.92
CA VAL A 220 -15.69 15.50 -5.16
C VAL A 220 -15.04 15.10 -3.84
N PHE A 221 -14.04 15.86 -3.38
CA PHE A 221 -13.34 15.61 -2.13
C PHE A 221 -13.41 16.81 -1.18
N TRP A 222 -13.35 16.51 0.11
CA TRP A 222 -13.05 17.49 1.15
C TRP A 222 -11.99 16.96 2.12
N PRO A 223 -10.97 17.77 2.47
CA PRO A 223 -10.51 18.92 1.70
C PRO A 223 -10.20 18.51 0.24
N ALA A 224 -10.30 19.47 -0.69
CA ALA A 224 -10.00 19.18 -2.08
C ALA A 224 -8.48 18.99 -2.27
N PRO A 225 -8.02 17.91 -2.93
CA PRO A 225 -6.62 17.72 -3.22
C PRO A 225 -6.13 18.68 -4.30
N ASN A 226 -4.81 18.85 -4.39
CA ASN A 226 -4.20 19.72 -5.40
C ASN A 226 -4.31 19.17 -6.82
N VAL A 227 -4.40 17.84 -6.95
CA VAL A 227 -4.43 17.10 -8.20
C VAL A 227 -5.67 16.21 -8.26
N ASP A 228 -6.05 15.81 -9.46
CA ASP A 228 -7.10 14.81 -9.64
C ASP A 228 -6.64 13.42 -9.19
N SER A 229 -7.63 12.58 -8.89
CA SER A 229 -7.44 11.18 -8.56
C SER A 229 -7.81 10.30 -9.75
N ALA A 230 -7.36 9.05 -9.73
CA ALA A 230 -7.73 8.05 -10.72
C ALA A 230 -7.93 6.69 -10.06
N LEU A 231 -8.81 5.90 -10.66
CA LEU A 231 -9.11 4.54 -10.25
C LEU A 231 -8.21 3.58 -11.03
N VAL A 232 -7.56 2.69 -10.29
CA VAL A 232 -6.73 1.60 -10.81
C VAL A 232 -7.38 0.29 -10.42
N ARG A 233 -7.74 -0.50 -11.44
CA ARG A 233 -8.21 -1.86 -11.28
C ARG A 233 -7.01 -2.81 -11.37
N LEU A 234 -6.96 -3.74 -10.44
CA LEU A 234 -6.00 -4.82 -10.31
C LEU A 234 -6.76 -6.13 -10.43
N ASP A 235 -6.30 -7.02 -11.29
CA ASP A 235 -6.75 -8.41 -11.32
C ASP A 235 -5.55 -9.29 -11.01
N ARG A 236 -5.66 -10.11 -9.95
CA ARG A 236 -4.61 -10.99 -9.47
C ARG A 236 -4.14 -11.90 -10.60
N ARG A 237 -2.83 -12.17 -10.64
CA ARG A 237 -2.25 -13.14 -11.57
C ARG A 237 -1.23 -14.01 -10.85
N GLU A 238 -0.93 -15.14 -11.46
CA GLU A 238 0.21 -15.94 -11.03
C GLU A 238 1.51 -15.15 -11.23
N PRO A 239 2.42 -15.16 -10.24
CA PRO A 239 3.71 -14.49 -10.37
C PRO A 239 4.57 -15.18 -11.45
N PRO A 240 5.59 -14.50 -12.01
CA PRO A 240 6.51 -15.10 -12.97
C PRO A 240 7.15 -16.38 -12.42
N THR A 241 7.17 -17.45 -13.21
CA THR A 241 7.91 -18.68 -12.87
C THR A 241 9.41 -18.39 -12.82
N THR A 242 10.04 -18.62 -11.67
CA THR A 242 11.47 -18.40 -11.45
C THR A 242 11.97 -19.24 -10.27
N SER A 243 13.27 -19.54 -10.24
CA SER A 243 13.97 -20.14 -9.09
C SER A 243 14.37 -19.11 -8.03
N ALA A 244 14.37 -17.82 -8.37
CA ALA A 244 14.66 -16.74 -7.41
C ALA A 244 13.47 -16.46 -6.50
N THR A 245 13.75 -16.04 -5.26
CA THR A 245 12.70 -15.55 -4.36
C THR A 245 12.19 -14.19 -4.83
N ARG A 246 10.96 -13.85 -4.48
CA ARG A 246 10.38 -12.53 -4.78
C ARG A 246 11.26 -11.39 -4.25
N GLU A 247 11.85 -11.56 -3.07
CA GLU A 247 12.73 -10.58 -2.43
C GLU A 247 13.98 -10.34 -3.28
N GLN A 248 14.56 -11.39 -3.85
CA GLN A 248 15.69 -11.28 -4.79
C GLN A 248 15.27 -10.56 -6.08
N VAL A 249 14.10 -10.88 -6.64
CA VAL A 249 13.58 -10.19 -7.84
C VAL A 249 13.36 -8.70 -7.54
N PHE A 250 12.75 -8.38 -6.40
CA PHE A 250 12.46 -7.00 -6.02
C PHE A 250 13.73 -6.21 -5.75
N ALA A 251 14.75 -6.85 -5.18
CA ALA A 251 16.06 -6.26 -5.00
C ALA A 251 16.73 -5.91 -6.34
N VAL A 252 16.64 -6.79 -7.34
CA VAL A 252 17.13 -6.52 -8.71
C VAL A 252 16.35 -5.35 -9.34
N VAL A 253 15.02 -5.31 -9.18
CA VAL A 253 14.19 -4.18 -9.64
C VAL A 253 14.65 -2.88 -8.98
N ASP A 254 14.80 -2.85 -7.66
CA ASP A 254 15.21 -1.65 -6.94
C ASP A 254 16.61 -1.17 -7.38
N ALA A 255 17.56 -2.11 -7.55
CA ALA A 255 18.89 -1.80 -8.06
C ALA A 255 18.86 -1.23 -9.49
N ALA A 256 18.02 -1.79 -10.37
CA ALA A 256 17.89 -1.34 -11.76
C ALA A 256 17.35 0.10 -11.88
N PHE A 257 16.54 0.56 -10.92
CA PHE A 257 15.95 1.89 -10.90
C PHE A 257 16.67 2.89 -9.99
N ALA A 258 17.63 2.46 -9.17
CA ALA A 258 18.41 3.33 -8.28
C ALA A 258 19.11 4.48 -9.04
N GLN A 259 19.57 4.22 -10.27
CA GLN A 259 20.14 5.23 -11.17
C GLN A 259 19.51 5.10 -12.56
N ARG A 260 18.34 5.71 -12.74
CA ARG A 260 17.48 5.56 -13.93
C ARG A 260 18.17 5.67 -15.31
N ARG A 261 19.19 6.53 -15.43
CA ARG A 261 19.93 6.75 -16.70
C ARG A 261 21.03 5.72 -16.98
N LYS A 262 21.33 4.82 -16.03
CA LYS A 262 22.42 3.84 -16.09
C LYS A 262 21.95 2.56 -16.78
N MET A 263 22.84 1.94 -17.56
CA MET A 263 22.59 0.63 -18.17
C MET A 263 22.53 -0.46 -17.10
N LEU A 264 21.73 -1.50 -17.32
CA LEU A 264 21.51 -2.58 -16.36
C LEU A 264 22.79 -3.26 -15.88
N ARG A 265 23.71 -3.57 -16.80
CA ARG A 265 25.01 -4.19 -16.44
C ARG A 265 25.77 -3.39 -15.39
N SER A 266 25.69 -2.06 -15.45
CA SER A 266 26.40 -1.18 -14.52
C SER A 266 25.57 -0.87 -13.26
N ALA A 267 24.25 -0.98 -13.32
CA ALA A 267 23.37 -0.87 -12.16
C ALA A 267 23.47 -2.12 -11.27
N LEU A 268 23.58 -3.30 -11.87
CA LEU A 268 23.63 -4.60 -11.19
C LEU A 268 25.05 -5.06 -10.83
N ALA A 269 26.10 -4.40 -11.33
CA ALA A 269 27.50 -4.73 -11.02
C ALA A 269 27.80 -4.90 -9.52
N PRO A 270 27.30 -4.05 -8.59
CA PRO A 270 27.53 -4.24 -7.16
C PRO A 270 26.93 -5.54 -6.60
N TRP A 271 25.89 -6.06 -7.23
CA TRP A 271 25.19 -7.28 -6.82
C TRP A 271 25.81 -8.52 -7.45
N ALA A 272 26.24 -8.41 -8.70
CA ALA A 272 26.92 -9.49 -9.42
C ALA A 272 28.41 -9.65 -9.06
N GLY A 273 28.96 -8.72 -8.27
CA GLY A 273 30.40 -8.66 -7.94
C GLY A 273 31.25 -7.92 -8.98
N SER A 274 30.86 -7.94 -10.26
CA SER A 274 31.52 -7.16 -11.32
C SER A 274 30.57 -6.80 -12.47
N THR A 275 31.01 -5.93 -13.38
CA THR A 275 30.22 -5.60 -14.58
C THR A 275 30.18 -6.78 -15.54
N GLU A 276 31.27 -7.56 -15.63
CA GLU A 276 31.40 -8.77 -16.43
C GLU A 276 30.44 -9.86 -15.94
N ALA A 277 30.36 -10.07 -14.62
CA ALA A 277 29.41 -11.00 -14.02
C ALA A 277 27.96 -10.56 -14.25
N ALA A 278 27.66 -9.26 -14.10
CA ALA A 278 26.33 -8.72 -14.42
C ALA A 278 25.96 -8.91 -15.89
N LEU A 279 26.92 -8.73 -16.81
CA LEU A 279 26.72 -8.95 -18.24
C LEU A 279 26.46 -10.43 -18.56
N ALA A 280 27.19 -11.34 -17.92
CA ALA A 280 26.97 -12.78 -18.06
C ALA A 280 25.56 -13.18 -17.59
N ALA A 281 25.13 -12.70 -16.43
CA ALA A 281 23.79 -12.96 -15.89
C ALA A 281 22.68 -12.39 -16.78
N LEU A 282 22.83 -11.15 -17.29
CA LEU A 282 21.88 -10.55 -18.23
C LEU A 282 21.77 -11.37 -19.53
N THR A 283 22.91 -11.84 -20.05
CA THR A 283 22.95 -12.67 -21.26
C THR A 283 22.26 -14.02 -21.03
N ALA A 284 22.56 -14.70 -19.91
CA ALA A 284 21.92 -15.95 -19.52
C ALA A 284 20.40 -15.80 -19.34
N ALA A 285 19.94 -14.65 -18.83
CA ALA A 285 18.53 -14.32 -18.69
C ALA A 285 17.83 -13.91 -20.00
N GLY A 286 18.55 -13.84 -21.11
CA GLY A 286 18.04 -13.38 -22.41
C GLY A 286 17.67 -11.90 -22.42
N VAL A 287 18.35 -11.08 -21.63
CA VAL A 287 18.14 -9.63 -21.53
C VAL A 287 19.31 -8.90 -22.17
N ASP A 288 19.01 -7.94 -23.06
CA ASP A 288 20.03 -7.11 -23.70
C ASP A 288 20.86 -6.33 -22.64
N PRO A 289 22.19 -6.55 -22.55
CA PRO A 289 23.05 -5.87 -21.59
C PRO A 289 23.16 -4.35 -21.77
N GLN A 290 22.70 -3.81 -22.90
CA GLN A 290 22.60 -2.37 -23.16
C GLN A 290 21.28 -1.76 -22.70
N SER A 291 20.29 -2.59 -22.37
CA SER A 291 19.01 -2.13 -21.85
C SER A 291 19.15 -1.41 -20.51
N ARG A 292 18.25 -0.46 -20.27
CA ARG A 292 18.05 0.20 -18.98
C ARG A 292 16.91 -0.47 -18.23
N GLY A 293 16.86 -0.30 -16.90
CA GLY A 293 15.81 -0.89 -16.07
C GLY A 293 14.40 -0.53 -16.55
N GLU A 294 14.22 0.68 -17.11
CA GLU A 294 12.93 1.12 -17.61
C GLU A 294 12.42 0.36 -18.85
N GLN A 295 13.26 -0.44 -19.52
CA GLN A 295 12.90 -1.22 -20.71
C GLN A 295 12.58 -2.69 -20.40
N VAL A 296 12.74 -3.12 -19.15
CA VAL A 296 12.68 -4.52 -18.75
C VAL A 296 11.40 -4.79 -17.95
N ASP A 297 10.69 -5.84 -18.33
CA ASP A 297 9.49 -6.28 -17.63
C ASP A 297 9.80 -7.16 -16.40
N VAL A 298 8.78 -7.42 -15.59
CA VAL A 298 8.94 -8.19 -14.35
C VAL A 298 9.35 -9.65 -14.60
N VAL A 299 8.99 -10.24 -15.75
CA VAL A 299 9.36 -11.63 -16.09
C VAL A 299 10.83 -11.71 -16.42
N ALA A 300 11.36 -10.75 -17.19
CA ALA A 300 12.77 -10.61 -17.48
C ALA A 300 13.58 -10.29 -16.21
N PHE A 301 13.07 -9.42 -15.31
CA PHE A 301 13.71 -9.22 -14.00
C PHE A 301 13.76 -10.51 -13.18
N ALA A 302 12.73 -11.34 -13.22
CA ALA A 302 12.71 -12.63 -12.54
C ALA A 302 13.78 -13.60 -13.08
N ARG A 303 13.99 -13.63 -14.40
CA ARG A 303 15.08 -14.41 -15.02
C ARG A 303 16.46 -13.87 -14.65
N VAL A 304 16.63 -12.55 -14.62
CA VAL A 304 17.90 -11.91 -14.21
C VAL A 304 18.25 -12.24 -12.75
N ALA A 305 17.26 -12.19 -11.86
CA ALA A 305 17.46 -12.55 -10.45
C ALA A 305 17.87 -14.03 -10.28
N ALA A 306 17.24 -14.95 -11.02
CA ALA A 306 17.62 -16.36 -11.02
C ALA A 306 19.07 -16.57 -11.48
N ALA A 307 19.45 -15.96 -12.62
CA ALA A 307 20.81 -16.06 -13.15
C ALA A 307 21.87 -15.48 -12.19
N LEU A 308 21.56 -14.39 -11.49
CA LEU A 308 22.46 -13.80 -10.47
C LEU A 308 22.60 -14.70 -9.23
N ALA A 309 21.51 -15.36 -8.80
CA ALA A 309 21.53 -16.28 -7.68
C ALA A 309 22.37 -17.54 -8.00
N GLU A 310 22.19 -18.12 -9.19
CA GLU A 310 22.97 -19.28 -9.65
C GLU A 310 24.47 -18.98 -9.74
N ALA A 311 24.85 -17.85 -10.34
CA ALA A 311 26.25 -17.44 -10.46
C ALA A 311 26.93 -17.21 -9.09
N SER A 312 26.17 -16.81 -8.08
CA SER A 312 26.68 -16.62 -6.71
C SER A 312 26.98 -17.97 -6.02
N VAL A 313 26.23 -19.02 -6.35
CA VAL A 313 26.43 -20.38 -5.81
C VAL A 313 27.66 -21.03 -6.44
N ASP A 314 27.84 -20.87 -7.77
CA ASP A 314 28.98 -21.43 -8.49
C ASP A 314 30.31 -20.77 -8.09
N GLY A 315 30.30 -19.45 -7.80
CA GLY A 315 31.46 -18.72 -7.30
C GLY A 315 31.90 -19.12 -5.88
N ALA A 316 30.98 -19.63 -5.05
CA ALA A 316 31.27 -20.06 -3.68
C ALA A 316 31.99 -21.43 -3.59
N HIS A 317 31.98 -22.23 -4.67
CA HIS A 317 32.66 -23.52 -4.72
C HIS A 317 34.16 -23.41 -5.13
N GLY A 318 34.72 -22.19 -5.18
CA GLY A 318 36.06 -21.89 -5.71
C GLY A 318 37.09 -21.32 -4.72
N GLY A 319 36.90 -21.37 -3.39
CA GLY A 319 37.90 -20.94 -2.41
C GLY A 319 37.41 -20.98 -0.96
N PRO A 320 38.28 -21.13 0.05
CA PRO A 320 37.85 -21.34 1.43
C PRO A 320 37.08 -20.12 1.94
N ALA A 321 35.94 -20.38 2.56
CA ALA A 321 35.05 -19.37 3.15
C ALA A 321 35.82 -18.49 4.14
N ARG A 322 35.83 -17.17 3.89
CA ARG A 322 36.13 -16.19 4.94
C ARG A 322 34.82 -15.88 5.66
N GLU A 323 34.80 -16.11 6.97
CA GLU A 323 33.71 -15.71 7.83
C GLU A 323 33.40 -14.22 7.66
N PRO A 324 32.11 -13.82 7.62
CA PRO A 324 31.74 -12.42 7.67
C PRO A 324 32.07 -11.87 9.07
N THR A 325 33.05 -10.98 9.16
CA THR A 325 33.30 -10.18 10.36
C THR A 325 32.14 -9.20 10.55
N THR A 326 31.32 -9.46 11.56
CA THR A 326 30.31 -8.52 12.07
C THR A 326 30.97 -7.21 12.45
N PRO A 327 30.60 -6.05 11.89
CA PRO A 327 31.09 -4.76 12.39
C PRO A 327 30.52 -4.54 13.79
N GLN A 328 31.40 -4.39 14.78
CA GLN A 328 30.99 -3.99 16.13
C GLN A 328 30.37 -2.58 16.08
N PRO A 329 29.28 -2.35 16.83
CA PRO A 329 28.71 -1.02 16.97
C PRO A 329 29.70 -0.11 17.70
N THR A 330 30.14 0.96 17.04
CA THR A 330 30.94 2.01 17.66
C THR A 330 30.05 2.77 18.66
N THR A 331 30.34 2.62 19.94
CA THR A 331 29.78 3.45 21.01
C THR A 331 30.17 4.92 20.76
N PRO A 332 29.23 5.87 20.68
CA PRO A 332 29.58 7.29 20.57
C PRO A 332 30.27 7.75 21.85
N GLN A 333 31.49 8.27 21.72
CA GLN A 333 32.17 8.92 22.84
C GLN A 333 31.50 10.25 23.19
N PRO A 334 31.34 10.57 24.49
CA PRO A 334 30.80 11.86 24.92
C PRO A 334 31.76 12.99 24.56
N THR A 335 31.25 14.01 23.87
CA THR A 335 31.98 15.22 23.51
C THR A 335 32.28 16.03 24.77
N THR A 336 33.56 16.08 25.14
CA THR A 336 34.09 16.99 26.16
C THR A 336 34.05 18.42 25.64
N LEU A 337 33.24 19.27 26.31
CA LEU A 337 33.26 20.72 26.15
C LEU A 337 34.59 21.28 26.66
N ALA A 338 35.38 21.88 25.77
CA ALA A 338 36.54 22.69 26.14
C ALA A 338 36.10 24.17 26.38
N PRO A 339 36.66 24.87 27.37
CA PRO A 339 36.23 26.20 27.76
C PRO A 339 36.95 27.33 26.99
N GLY A 340 36.17 28.34 26.59
CA GLY A 340 36.56 29.77 26.67
C GLY A 340 37.38 30.39 25.53
N ALA A 341 36.77 31.38 24.85
CA ALA A 341 37.42 32.62 24.38
C ALA A 341 36.32 33.66 23.98
N PRO A 342 36.59 34.97 23.84
CA PRO A 342 35.94 36.03 24.60
C PRO A 342 34.86 36.83 23.85
N ARG A 343 34.00 37.51 24.60
CA ARG A 343 32.95 38.42 24.11
C ARG A 343 33.52 39.74 23.60
N PRO A 344 33.04 40.30 22.47
CA PRO A 344 33.35 41.66 22.09
C PRO A 344 32.34 42.67 22.67
N GLY A 345 32.90 43.61 23.42
CA GLY A 345 32.56 45.04 23.57
C GLY A 345 31.12 45.52 23.39
N THR A 346 30.52 45.93 24.49
CA THR A 346 29.50 46.99 24.57
C THR A 346 30.13 48.34 24.22
N VAL A 347 29.57 49.04 23.23
CA VAL A 347 29.77 50.47 23.02
C VAL A 347 28.53 51.19 23.53
N GLY A 348 28.73 52.08 24.49
CA GLY A 348 27.83 53.21 24.80
C GLY A 348 28.64 54.51 24.71
N PRO A 349 28.10 55.67 25.10
CA PRO A 349 26.74 55.95 25.60
C PRO A 349 25.72 56.33 24.52
#